data_AF-A0A1G2K531-F1
#
_entry.id   AF-A0A1G2K531-F1
#
_cell.length_a   1.000
_cell.length_b   1.000
_cell.length_c   1.000
_cell.angle_alpha   90.00
_cell.angle_beta   90.00
_cell.angle_gamma   90.00
#
_symmetry.space_group_name_H-M   'P 1'
#
loop_
_entity.id
_entity.type
_entity.pdbx_description
1 polymer ?
#
loop_
_entity_poly.entity_id
_entity_poly.type
_entity_poly.pdbx_seq_one_letter_code
_entity_poly.pdbx_strand_id
1 'polypeptide(L)'
;MLKKFNKKVAIFVTVVVVIGAFAYMYKGYFVAAMVNGQPISRFAVIQELEKESGKKVLDAMITQKLINGAAQKSGVSVTPDEVDAQIKTIESSLQAQGGTLDAALQGQGMTREDLTKQLTLKLTVEKVLADKIQVSDDEVAKYILDNKIEVPKGQEAMAQTQLKDQLKNQKFNQAAGEWVASLKTQAKISNFVNY
;
A
#
# COMPACT_ATOMS: atom_id res chain seq x y z
N MET A 1 -60.74 15.10 -25.78
CA MET A 1 -60.49 13.64 -25.89
C MET A 1 -58.99 13.40 -25.73
N LEU A 2 -58.55 12.77 -24.64
CA LEU A 2 -57.15 12.39 -24.43
C LEU A 2 -56.81 11.20 -25.32
N LYS A 3 -55.92 11.42 -26.31
CA LYS A 3 -55.42 10.40 -27.24
C LYS A 3 -54.79 9.27 -26.40
N LYS A 4 -55.34 8.05 -26.47
CA LYS A 4 -54.80 6.88 -25.74
C LYS A 4 -53.34 6.69 -26.16
N PHE A 5 -52.42 7.02 -25.26
CA PHE A 5 -50.98 6.83 -25.49
C PHE A 5 -50.70 5.34 -25.70
N ASN A 6 -50.01 5.00 -26.79
CA ASN A 6 -49.65 3.62 -27.07
C ASN A 6 -48.64 3.16 -26.00
N LYS A 7 -49.03 2.19 -25.16
CA LYS A 7 -48.19 1.67 -24.08
C LYS A 7 -46.79 1.25 -24.56
N LYS A 8 -46.67 0.76 -25.80
CA LYS A 8 -45.37 0.41 -26.41
C LYS A 8 -44.48 1.64 -26.64
N VAL A 9 -45.07 2.75 -27.05
CA VAL A 9 -44.36 4.03 -27.22
C VAL A 9 -43.96 4.60 -25.87
N ALA A 10 -44.84 4.51 -24.86
CA ALA A 10 -44.50 4.93 -23.50
C ALA A 10 -43.33 4.12 -22.93
N ILE A 11 -43.35 2.78 -23.07
CA ILE A 11 -42.27 1.89 -22.63
C ILE A 11 -40.96 2.24 -23.37
N PHE A 12 -41.01 2.44 -24.68
CA PHE A 12 -39.83 2.80 -25.47
C PHE A 12 -39.20 4.11 -25.00
N VAL A 13 -40.01 5.15 -24.79
CA VAL A 13 -39.52 6.45 -24.29
C VAL A 13 -38.92 6.30 -22.89
N THR A 14 -39.56 5.53 -22.00
CA THR A 14 -39.01 5.25 -20.66
C THR A 14 -37.66 4.54 -20.73
N VAL A 15 -37.52 3.53 -21.60
CA VAL A 15 -36.24 2.82 -21.80
C VAL A 15 -35.15 3.77 -22.29
N VAL A 16 -35.46 4.65 -23.25
CA VAL A 16 -34.49 5.64 -23.76
C VAL A 16 -34.08 6.64 -22.67
N VAL A 17 -35.02 7.12 -21.86
CA VAL A 17 -34.74 8.03 -20.74
C VAL A 17 -33.88 7.34 -19.68
N VAL A 18 -34.18 6.08 -19.35
CA VAL A 18 -33.38 5.29 -18.40
C VAL A 18 -31.97 5.06 -18.93
N ILE A 19 -31.81 4.68 -20.20
CA ILE A 19 -30.49 4.51 -20.84
C ILE A 19 -29.72 5.83 -20.85
N GLY A 20 -30.37 6.95 -21.16
CA GLY A 20 -29.75 8.28 -21.13
C GLY A 20 -29.30 8.69 -19.72
N ALA A 21 -30.12 8.42 -18.70
CA ALA A 21 -29.77 8.65 -17.30
C ALA A 21 -28.60 7.76 -16.85
N PHE A 22 -28.59 6.49 -17.25
CA PHE A 22 -27.45 5.58 -17.03
C PHE A 22 -26.19 6.09 -17.73
N ALA A 23 -26.24 6.44 -19.01
CA ALA A 23 -25.08 6.97 -19.72
C ALA A 23 -24.54 8.25 -19.07
N TYR A 24 -25.42 9.12 -18.57
CA TYR A 24 -25.02 10.32 -17.84
C TYR A 24 -24.39 10.02 -16.47
N MET A 25 -24.97 9.10 -15.70
CA MET A 25 -24.47 8.70 -14.38
C MET A 25 -23.13 7.97 -14.48
N TYR A 26 -22.98 7.09 -15.48
CA TYR A 26 -21.79 6.26 -15.65
C TYR A 26 -20.76 6.86 -16.64
N LYS A 27 -20.92 8.12 -17.05
CA LYS A 27 -19.98 8.79 -17.99
C LYS A 27 -18.53 8.75 -17.49
N GLY A 28 -18.32 8.85 -16.17
CA GLY A 28 -16.99 8.80 -15.53
C GLY A 28 -16.27 7.46 -15.67
N TYR A 29 -16.97 6.37 -16.03
CA TYR A 29 -16.35 5.07 -16.29
C TYR A 29 -15.64 5.01 -17.64
N PHE A 30 -16.03 5.85 -18.59
CA PHE A 30 -15.50 5.85 -19.96
C PHE A 30 -14.76 7.15 -20.31
N VAL A 31 -15.21 8.28 -19.77
CA VAL A 31 -14.65 9.61 -20.02
C VAL A 31 -14.09 10.16 -18.72
N ALA A 32 -12.77 10.40 -18.70
CA ALA A 32 -12.07 10.95 -17.55
C ALA A 32 -12.22 12.48 -17.45
N ALA A 33 -12.19 13.18 -18.59
CA ALA A 33 -12.30 14.63 -18.65
C ALA A 33 -12.80 15.11 -20.02
N MET A 34 -13.19 16.39 -20.12
CA MET A 34 -13.53 17.06 -21.38
C MET A 34 -12.67 18.32 -21.52
N VAL A 35 -12.01 18.50 -22.66
CA VAL A 35 -11.19 19.68 -22.97
C VAL A 35 -11.73 20.31 -24.26
N ASN A 36 -12.28 21.52 -24.17
CA ASN A 36 -12.86 22.23 -25.33
C ASN A 36 -13.88 21.39 -26.13
N GLY A 37 -14.68 20.58 -25.43
CA GLY A 37 -15.66 19.68 -26.06
C GLY A 37 -15.09 18.35 -26.57
N GLN A 38 -13.78 18.13 -26.47
CA GLN A 38 -13.14 16.84 -26.79
C GLN A 38 -12.99 15.97 -25.54
N PRO A 39 -13.50 14.72 -25.54
CA PRO A 39 -13.37 13.82 -24.39
C PRO A 39 -11.95 13.24 -24.27
N ILE A 40 -11.44 13.17 -23.05
CA ILE A 40 -10.30 12.34 -22.67
C ILE A 40 -10.85 11.01 -22.18
N SER A 41 -10.52 9.93 -22.89
CA SER A 41 -10.93 8.57 -22.54
C SER A 41 -10.24 8.11 -21.25
N ARG A 42 -11.01 7.51 -20.34
CA ARG A 42 -10.44 6.87 -19.14
C ARG A 42 -9.52 5.70 -19.49
N PHE A 43 -9.80 4.98 -20.58
CA PHE A 43 -8.92 3.93 -21.07
C PHE A 43 -7.55 4.48 -21.47
N ALA A 44 -7.51 5.64 -22.14
CA ALA A 44 -6.24 6.28 -22.50
C ALA A 44 -5.43 6.69 -21.27
N VAL A 45 -6.10 7.19 -20.22
CA VAL A 45 -5.45 7.49 -18.93
C VAL A 45 -4.87 6.21 -18.29
N ILE A 46 -5.65 5.12 -18.24
CA ILE A 46 -5.18 3.83 -17.69
C ILE A 46 -3.98 3.31 -18.48
N GLN A 47 -4.04 3.38 -19.82
CA GLN A 47 -2.96 2.93 -20.68
C GLN A 47 -1.66 3.71 -20.44
N GLU A 48 -1.74 5.04 -20.24
CA GLU A 48 -0.55 5.82 -19.89
C GLU A 48 -0.03 5.48 -18.49
N LEU A 49 -0.91 5.27 -17.50
CA LEU A 49 -0.51 4.82 -16.16
C LEU A 49 0.14 3.43 -16.18
N GLU A 50 -0.37 2.51 -16.98
CA GLU A 50 0.20 1.18 -17.19
C GLU A 50 1.59 1.27 -17.81
N LYS A 51 1.77 2.15 -18.79
CA LYS A 51 3.08 2.41 -19.41
C LYS A 51 4.07 3.07 -18.44
N GLU A 52 3.62 4.01 -17.61
CA GLU A 52 4.48 4.71 -16.65
C GLU A 52 4.88 3.82 -15.46
N SER A 53 3.93 3.06 -14.91
CA SER A 53 4.09 2.38 -13.62
C SER A 53 3.55 0.96 -13.56
N GLY A 54 2.88 0.46 -14.60
CA GLY A 54 2.21 -0.85 -14.60
C GLY A 54 3.13 -2.00 -14.22
N LYS A 55 4.36 -2.05 -14.79
CA LYS A 55 5.35 -3.07 -14.43
C LYS A 55 5.71 -3.06 -12.95
N LYS A 56 5.93 -1.88 -12.37
CA LYS A 56 6.29 -1.70 -10.96
C LYS A 56 5.11 -2.09 -10.05
N VAL A 57 3.90 -1.66 -10.40
CA VAL A 57 2.68 -1.97 -9.65
C VAL A 57 2.40 -3.47 -9.67
N LEU A 58 2.51 -4.11 -10.85
CA LEU A 58 2.33 -5.56 -10.98
C LEU A 58 3.36 -6.33 -10.15
N ASP A 59 4.63 -5.96 -10.20
CA ASP A 59 5.68 -6.60 -9.41
C ASP A 59 5.45 -6.45 -7.89
N ALA A 60 4.98 -5.29 -7.45
CA ALA A 60 4.58 -5.07 -6.06
C ALA A 60 3.39 -5.96 -5.64
N MET A 61 2.37 -6.08 -6.49
CA MET A 61 1.22 -6.94 -6.25
C MET A 61 1.59 -8.44 -6.22
N ILE A 62 2.49 -8.87 -7.10
CA ILE A 62 3.05 -10.24 -7.08
C ILE A 62 3.78 -10.46 -5.76
N THR A 63 4.66 -9.54 -5.38
CA THR A 63 5.41 -9.60 -4.11
C THR A 63 4.48 -9.71 -2.91
N GLN A 64 3.43 -8.88 -2.85
CA GLN A 64 2.43 -8.94 -1.77
C GLN A 64 1.70 -10.29 -1.73
N LYS A 65 1.29 -10.85 -2.89
CA LYS A 65 0.67 -12.18 -2.95
C LYS A 65 1.61 -13.27 -2.44
N LEU A 66 2.89 -13.20 -2.79
CA LEU A 66 3.91 -14.17 -2.34
C LEU A 66 4.14 -14.09 -0.84
N ILE A 67 4.29 -12.88 -0.29
CA ILE A 67 4.44 -12.65 1.16
C ILE A 67 3.24 -13.21 1.91
N ASN A 68 2.02 -12.86 1.51
CA ASN A 68 0.80 -13.34 2.15
C ASN A 68 0.70 -14.88 2.11
N GLY A 69 1.01 -15.49 0.96
CA GLY A 69 1.00 -16.94 0.83
C GLY A 69 2.08 -17.63 1.69
N ALA A 70 3.26 -17.03 1.82
CA ALA A 70 4.33 -17.56 2.65
C ALA A 70 4.01 -17.42 4.15
N ALA A 71 3.47 -16.28 4.58
CA ALA A 71 3.04 -16.06 5.95
C ALA A 71 1.97 -17.05 6.40
N GLN A 72 0.98 -17.32 5.54
CA GLN A 72 -0.04 -18.34 5.79
C GLN A 72 0.57 -19.74 5.98
N LYS A 73 1.57 -20.11 5.16
CA LYS A 73 2.26 -21.40 5.29
C LYS A 73 3.08 -21.49 6.59
N SER A 74 3.64 -20.39 7.05
CA SER A 74 4.40 -20.32 8.31
C SER A 74 3.51 -20.22 9.56
N GLY A 75 2.18 -20.20 9.41
CA GLY A 75 1.25 -20.03 10.54
C GLY A 75 1.31 -18.65 11.20
N VAL A 76 1.90 -17.66 10.53
CA VAL A 76 2.03 -16.30 11.03
C VAL A 76 0.78 -15.52 10.65
N SER A 77 0.11 -14.93 11.64
CA SER A 77 -0.99 -14.00 11.44
C SER A 77 -0.77 -12.73 12.26
N VAL A 78 -1.17 -11.59 11.70
CA VAL A 78 -1.23 -10.31 12.39
C VAL A 78 -2.68 -10.09 12.85
N THR A 79 -2.87 -9.70 14.10
CA THR A 79 -4.20 -9.39 14.64
C THR A 79 -4.57 -7.94 14.37
N PRO A 80 -5.87 -7.59 14.34
CA PRO A 80 -6.30 -6.20 14.24
C PRO A 80 -5.69 -5.31 15.33
N ASP A 81 -5.61 -5.81 16.57
CA ASP A 81 -5.05 -5.07 17.72
C ASP A 81 -3.58 -4.67 17.50
N GLU A 82 -2.78 -5.51 16.86
CA GLU A 82 -1.38 -5.20 16.54
C GLU A 82 -1.27 -4.09 15.51
N VAL A 83 -2.16 -4.07 14.52
CA VAL A 83 -2.23 -3.01 13.52
C VAL A 83 -2.69 -1.71 14.16
N ASP A 84 -3.73 -1.77 14.99
CA ASP A 84 -4.26 -0.60 15.70
C ASP A 84 -3.23 0.00 16.66
N ALA A 85 -2.41 -0.84 17.32
CA ALA A 85 -1.30 -0.37 18.13
C ALA A 85 -0.28 0.44 17.29
N GLN A 86 0.09 -0.06 16.11
CA GLN A 86 0.99 0.67 15.19
C GLN A 86 0.36 1.97 14.69
N ILE A 87 -0.94 1.96 14.34
CA ILE A 87 -1.66 3.17 13.94
C ILE A 87 -1.63 4.22 15.05
N LYS A 88 -1.87 3.82 16.30
CA LYS A 88 -1.80 4.73 17.47
C LYS A 88 -0.40 5.30 17.66
N THR A 89 0.66 4.52 17.43
CA THR A 89 2.04 5.02 17.49
C THR A 89 2.28 6.10 16.43
N ILE A 90 1.84 5.87 15.19
CA ILE A 90 1.96 6.84 14.09
C ILE A 90 1.15 8.10 14.42
N GLU A 91 -0.09 7.94 14.86
CA GLU A 91 -0.97 9.04 15.25
C GLU A 91 -0.36 9.89 16.37
N SER A 92 0.17 9.26 17.42
CA SER A 92 0.84 9.95 18.53
C SER A 92 2.07 10.73 18.05
N SER A 93 2.85 10.16 17.13
CA SER A 93 4.04 10.83 16.55
C SER A 93 3.65 12.06 15.72
N LEU A 94 2.56 11.96 14.94
CA LEU A 94 2.05 13.08 14.15
C LEU A 94 1.46 14.18 15.03
N GLN A 95 0.73 13.81 16.09
CA GLN A 95 0.19 14.77 17.06
C GLN A 95 1.30 15.54 17.78
N ALA A 96 2.40 14.88 18.14
CA ALA A 96 3.58 15.53 18.72
C ALA A 96 4.23 16.56 17.77
N GLN A 97 4.02 16.40 16.45
CA GLN A 97 4.48 17.32 15.41
C GLN A 97 3.41 18.35 15.00
N GLY A 98 2.26 18.38 15.67
CA GLY A 98 1.16 19.31 15.39
C GLY A 98 0.25 18.91 14.21
N GLY A 99 0.34 17.67 13.73
CA GLY A 99 -0.47 17.14 12.63
C GLY A 99 -1.53 16.12 13.06
N THR A 100 -2.30 15.63 12.09
CA THR A 100 -3.25 14.52 12.28
C THR A 100 -2.98 13.42 11.26
N LEU A 101 -3.33 12.19 11.61
CA LEU A 101 -3.21 11.05 10.70
C LEU A 101 -4.04 11.26 9.42
N ASP A 102 -5.27 11.76 9.55
CA ASP A 102 -6.16 11.95 8.40
C ASP A 102 -5.63 12.99 7.42
N ALA A 103 -5.04 14.09 7.91
CA ALA A 103 -4.40 15.09 7.05
C ALA A 103 -3.16 14.53 6.34
N ALA A 104 -2.35 13.74 7.05
CA ALA A 104 -1.17 13.10 6.46
C ALA A 104 -1.55 12.09 5.35
N LEU A 105 -2.59 11.28 5.60
CA LEU A 105 -3.11 10.32 4.62
C LEU A 105 -3.71 11.03 3.40
N GLN A 106 -4.50 12.09 3.62
CA GLN A 106 -5.07 12.90 2.54
C GLN A 106 -3.97 13.54 1.67
N GLY A 107 -2.90 14.04 2.28
CA GLY A 107 -1.75 14.60 1.55
C GLY A 107 -1.03 13.59 0.68
N GLN A 108 -1.13 12.29 0.99
CA GLN A 108 -0.57 11.18 0.21
C GLN A 108 -1.60 10.53 -0.73
N GLY A 109 -2.85 11.01 -0.75
CA GLY A 109 -3.94 10.38 -1.50
C GLY A 109 -4.28 8.97 -1.01
N MET A 110 -4.00 8.67 0.26
CA MET A 110 -4.22 7.37 0.89
C MET A 110 -5.46 7.37 1.77
N THR A 111 -6.08 6.20 1.91
CA THR A 111 -7.12 5.95 2.91
C THR A 111 -6.55 5.29 4.16
N ARG A 112 -7.31 5.29 5.27
CA ARG A 112 -6.95 4.48 6.45
C ARG A 112 -6.86 2.99 6.12
N GLU A 113 -7.69 2.50 5.20
CA GLU A 113 -7.63 1.11 4.76
C GLU A 113 -6.30 0.79 4.04
N ASP A 114 -5.79 1.72 3.24
CA ASP A 114 -4.49 1.57 2.58
C ASP A 114 -3.36 1.49 3.62
N LEU A 115 -3.41 2.35 4.64
CA LEU A 115 -2.46 2.30 5.76
C LEU A 115 -2.55 0.96 6.50
N THR A 116 -3.77 0.51 6.85
CA THR A 116 -4.00 -0.78 7.51
C THR A 116 -3.42 -1.93 6.70
N LYS A 117 -3.62 -1.95 5.38
CA LYS A 117 -3.05 -2.97 4.49
C LYS A 117 -1.52 -2.93 4.48
N GLN A 118 -0.92 -1.74 4.42
CA GLN A 118 0.54 -1.58 4.44
C GLN A 118 1.14 -2.03 5.78
N LEU A 119 0.54 -1.65 6.90
CA LEU A 119 0.99 -2.04 8.23
C LEU A 119 0.82 -3.54 8.47
N THR A 120 -0.29 -4.12 8.02
CA THR A 120 -0.52 -5.57 8.10
C THR A 120 0.58 -6.31 7.35
N LEU A 121 0.91 -5.88 6.13
CA LEU A 121 1.98 -6.48 5.34
C LEU A 121 3.34 -6.34 6.03
N LYS A 122 3.67 -5.14 6.52
CA LYS A 122 4.93 -4.87 7.24
C LYS A 122 5.06 -5.76 8.48
N LEU A 123 4.06 -5.77 9.36
CA LEU A 123 4.04 -6.58 10.57
C LEU A 123 4.12 -8.08 10.26
N THR A 124 3.49 -8.52 9.16
CA THR A 124 3.57 -9.91 8.72
C THR A 124 5.02 -10.28 8.37
N VAL A 125 5.70 -9.44 7.58
CA VAL A 125 7.10 -9.65 7.21
C VAL A 125 7.99 -9.63 8.46
N GLU A 126 7.78 -8.66 9.37
CA GLU A 126 8.54 -8.57 10.63
C GLU A 126 8.40 -9.82 11.49
N LYS A 127 7.19 -10.36 11.62
CA LYS A 127 6.94 -11.61 12.36
C LYS A 127 7.59 -12.81 11.71
N VAL A 128 7.48 -12.95 10.39
CA VAL A 128 8.11 -14.07 9.66
C VAL A 128 9.64 -14.02 9.78
N LEU A 129 10.22 -12.82 9.88
CA LEU A 129 11.65 -12.61 9.95
C LEU A 129 12.15 -12.30 11.36
N ALA A 130 11.33 -12.52 12.40
CA ALA A 130 11.63 -12.11 13.78
C ALA A 130 13.02 -12.58 14.23
N ASP A 131 13.39 -13.83 13.93
CA ASP A 131 14.70 -14.41 14.29
C ASP A 131 15.87 -13.79 13.52
N LYS A 132 15.64 -13.28 12.31
CA LYS A 132 16.68 -12.69 11.46
C LYS A 132 16.93 -11.21 11.75
N ILE A 133 16.02 -10.55 12.46
CA ILE A 133 16.08 -9.11 12.72
C ILE A 133 16.45 -8.76 14.16
N GLN A 134 16.73 -9.76 15.00
CA GLN A 134 17.21 -9.52 16.37
C GLN A 134 18.59 -8.85 16.34
N VAL A 135 18.77 -7.86 17.20
CA VAL A 135 20.04 -7.14 17.38
C VAL A 135 20.49 -7.32 18.82
N SER A 136 21.69 -7.83 19.01
CA SER A 136 22.31 -7.94 20.35
C SER A 136 23.03 -6.65 20.73
N ASP A 137 23.31 -6.48 22.02
CA ASP A 137 24.06 -5.32 22.49
C ASP A 137 25.53 -5.36 22.02
N ASP A 138 26.10 -6.55 21.83
CA ASP A 138 27.43 -6.74 21.24
C ASP A 138 27.48 -6.24 19.78
N GLU A 139 26.41 -6.43 19.01
CA GLU A 139 26.32 -5.92 17.65
C GLU A 139 26.27 -4.39 17.61
N VAL A 140 25.58 -3.77 18.57
CA VAL A 140 25.57 -2.31 18.72
C VAL A 140 26.97 -1.81 19.12
N ALA A 141 27.64 -2.44 20.07
CA ALA A 141 28.98 -2.09 20.50
C ALA A 141 29.99 -2.21 19.35
N LYS A 142 29.90 -3.29 18.57
CA LYS A 142 30.69 -3.48 17.36
C LYS A 142 30.41 -2.40 16.32
N TYR A 143 29.15 -2.05 16.10
CA TYR A 143 28.76 -1.00 15.16
C TYR A 143 29.32 0.38 15.54
N ILE A 144 29.28 0.73 16.84
CA ILE A 144 29.89 1.96 17.37
C ILE A 144 31.40 1.98 17.09
N LEU A 145 32.08 0.86 17.35
CA LEU A 145 33.53 0.74 17.16
C LEU A 145 33.92 0.79 15.68
N ASP A 146 33.25 0.01 14.84
CA ASP A 146 33.56 -0.10 13.40
C ASP A 146 33.28 1.22 12.66
N ASN A 147 32.25 1.97 13.08
CA ASN A 147 31.88 3.26 12.48
C ASN A 147 32.42 4.48 13.23
N LYS A 148 33.19 4.27 14.32
CA LYS A 148 33.76 5.33 15.17
C LYS A 148 32.72 6.36 15.62
N ILE A 149 31.56 5.87 16.05
CA ILE A 149 30.44 6.73 16.46
C ILE A 149 30.76 7.35 17.82
N GLU A 150 30.82 8.68 17.87
CA GLU A 150 30.97 9.40 19.13
C GLU A 150 29.64 9.40 19.88
N VAL A 151 29.64 8.80 21.08
CA VAL A 151 28.48 8.80 21.97
C VAL A 151 28.69 9.87 23.04
N PRO A 152 27.84 10.92 23.10
CA PRO A 152 27.95 11.94 24.14
C PRO A 152 27.80 11.32 25.53
N LYS A 153 28.66 11.74 26.47
CA LYS A 153 28.57 11.31 27.87
C LYS A 153 27.22 11.67 28.46
N GLY A 154 26.58 10.71 29.14
CA GLY A 154 25.25 10.85 29.72
C GLY A 154 24.08 10.57 28.76
N GLN A 155 24.36 10.25 27.49
CA GLN A 155 23.34 9.85 26.50
C GLN A 155 23.50 8.40 26.03
N GLU A 156 24.31 7.59 26.72
CA GLU A 156 24.69 6.24 26.30
C GLU A 156 23.47 5.35 26.11
N ALA A 157 22.51 5.38 27.04
CA ALA A 157 21.29 4.58 26.95
C ALA A 157 20.39 4.98 25.76
N MET A 158 20.28 6.29 25.50
CA MET A 158 19.50 6.80 24.36
C MET A 158 20.16 6.44 23.04
N ALA A 159 21.48 6.65 22.94
CA ALA A 159 22.28 6.31 21.77
C ALA A 159 22.23 4.80 21.50
N GLN A 160 22.36 3.96 22.53
CA GLN A 160 22.25 2.50 22.39
C GLN A 160 20.88 2.10 21.84
N THR A 161 19.79 2.68 22.35
CA THR A 161 18.44 2.39 21.87
C THR A 161 18.27 2.80 20.40
N GLN A 162 18.68 4.01 20.04
CA GLN A 162 18.57 4.52 18.67
C GLN A 162 19.41 3.69 17.67
N LEU A 163 20.63 3.32 18.04
CA LEU A 163 21.49 2.49 17.21
C LEU A 163 20.94 1.07 17.08
N LYS A 164 20.35 0.51 18.14
CA LYS A 164 19.68 -0.79 18.09
C LYS A 164 18.50 -0.78 17.14
N ASP A 165 17.66 0.25 17.20
CA ASP A 165 16.53 0.41 16.27
C ASP A 165 17.01 0.61 14.82
N GLN A 166 18.06 1.39 14.62
CA GLN A 166 18.68 1.58 13.31
C GLN A 166 19.20 0.25 12.74
N LEU A 167 19.97 -0.50 13.52
CA LEU A 167 20.49 -1.81 13.12
C LEU A 167 19.36 -2.81 12.85
N LYS A 168 18.31 -2.79 13.67
CA LYS A 168 17.13 -3.64 13.48
C LYS A 168 16.46 -3.33 12.15
N ASN A 169 16.27 -2.05 11.83
CA ASN A 169 15.71 -1.62 10.54
C ASN A 169 16.61 -2.01 9.37
N GLN A 170 17.93 -1.90 9.50
CA GLN A 170 18.89 -2.35 8.48
C GLN A 170 18.78 -3.87 8.24
N LYS A 171 18.83 -4.67 9.31
CA LYS A 171 18.65 -6.12 9.23
C LYS A 171 17.31 -6.51 8.64
N PHE A 172 16.23 -5.81 9.04
CA PHE A 172 14.91 -6.02 8.48
C PHE A 172 14.88 -5.78 6.97
N ASN A 173 15.38 -4.65 6.50
CA ASN A 173 15.39 -4.33 5.08
C ASN A 173 16.20 -5.35 4.27
N GLN A 174 17.36 -5.78 4.78
CA GLN A 174 18.18 -6.80 4.15
C GLN A 174 17.45 -8.16 4.11
N ALA A 175 17.01 -8.65 5.28
CA ALA A 175 16.36 -9.95 5.40
C ALA A 175 15.05 -10.01 4.59
N ALA A 176 14.27 -8.92 4.56
CA ALA A 176 13.07 -8.81 3.76
C ALA A 176 13.38 -8.85 2.26
N GLY A 177 14.41 -8.14 1.81
CA GLY A 177 14.86 -8.16 0.42
C GLY A 177 15.29 -9.56 -0.03
N GLU A 178 16.13 -10.23 0.75
CA GLU A 178 16.60 -11.60 0.49
C GLU A 178 15.43 -12.60 0.49
N TRP A 179 14.53 -12.48 1.48
CA TRP A 179 13.36 -13.35 1.58
C TRP A 179 12.41 -13.19 0.40
N VAL A 180 12.09 -11.96 0.00
CA VAL A 180 11.26 -11.68 -1.17
C VAL A 180 11.90 -12.19 -2.45
N ALA A 181 13.22 -12.02 -2.63
CA ALA A 181 13.95 -12.56 -3.79
C ALA A 181 13.85 -14.10 -3.85
N SER A 182 13.99 -14.76 -2.69
CA SER A 182 13.79 -16.19 -2.54
C SER A 182 12.36 -16.61 -2.92
N LEU A 183 11.33 -15.91 -2.42
CA LEU A 183 9.94 -16.20 -2.75
C LEU A 183 9.66 -16.07 -4.25
N LYS A 184 10.18 -15.03 -4.91
CA LYS A 184 10.03 -14.83 -6.35
C LYS A 184 10.69 -15.96 -7.15
N THR A 185 11.89 -16.38 -6.74
CA THR A 185 12.64 -17.46 -7.42
C THR A 185 11.94 -18.81 -7.31
N GLN A 186 11.30 -19.08 -6.16
CA GLN A 186 10.58 -20.33 -5.92
C GLN A 186 9.16 -20.35 -6.51
N ALA A 187 8.62 -19.19 -6.86
CA ALA A 187 7.26 -19.06 -7.34
C ALA A 187 7.14 -19.35 -8.84
N LYS A 188 6.06 -20.05 -9.22
CA LYS A 188 5.64 -20.14 -10.62
C LYS A 188 4.82 -18.90 -10.98
N ILE A 189 5.46 -17.91 -11.60
CA ILE A 189 4.82 -16.66 -12.03
C ILE A 189 4.50 -16.74 -13.52
N SER A 190 3.24 -16.50 -13.90
CA SER A 190 2.81 -16.43 -15.30
C SER A 190 2.25 -15.06 -15.59
N ASN A 191 2.89 -14.33 -16.50
CA ASN A 191 2.47 -12.99 -16.91
C ASN A 191 1.64 -13.08 -18.19
N PHE A 192 0.48 -12.43 -18.21
CA PHE A 192 -0.42 -12.39 -19.37
C PHE A 192 -0.49 -11.02 -20.04
N VAL A 193 0.17 -10.03 -19.43
CA VAL A 193 0.26 -8.65 -19.93
C VAL A 193 1.73 -8.25 -19.82
N ASN A 194 2.21 -7.49 -20.81
CA ASN A 194 3.52 -6.85 -20.80
C ASN A 194 3.28 -5.34 -20.81
N TYR A 195 3.73 -4.67 -19.76
CA TYR A 195 3.69 -3.22 -19.62
C TYR A 195 4.98 -2.61 -20.16
#